data_AF-X1HKX7-F1
#
_entry.id   AF-X1HKX7-F1
#
_cell.length_a   1.000
_cell.length_b   1.000
_cell.length_c   1.000
_cell.angle_alpha   90.00
_cell.angle_beta   90.00
_cell.angle_gamma   90.00
#
_symmetry.space_group_name_H-M   'P 1'
#
loop_
_entity.id
_entity.type
_entity.pdbx_description
1 polymer ?
#
loop_
_entity_poly.entity_id
_entity_poly.type
_entity_poly.pdbx_seq_one_letter_code
_entity_poly.pdbx_strand_id
1 'polypeptide(L)'
;LFGLLAPERRVAKLVQDLIDETIGSLESLNNRFKALHDSYEEEEWAWCLSLIESRMGIDLGDMKPWNLASVVEDWRENSNKLNNMILKDAAREFDLLSHIGFGLDGSREEKEEDFQAVRGRPGENAFIQQIEEESQAVEKRASRVLKWLERL
;
A
#
# COMPACT_ATOMS: atom_id res chain seq x y z
N LEU A 1 14.43 5.88 12.10
CA LEU A 1 13.22 6.54 12.64
C LEU A 1 12.56 7.51 11.66
N PHE A 2 13.17 7.90 10.53
CA PHE A 2 12.43 8.63 9.49
C PHE A 2 11.30 7.74 8.95
N GLY A 3 10.07 8.26 8.94
CA GLY A 3 8.87 7.52 8.54
C GLY A 3 8.16 6.74 9.66
N LEU A 4 8.44 7.02 10.94
CA LEU A 4 7.70 6.42 12.06
C LEU A 4 6.21 6.78 11.95
N LEU A 5 5.38 5.76 11.72
CA LEU A 5 3.94 5.84 11.91
C LEU A 5 3.63 5.54 13.38
N ALA A 6 2.72 6.30 13.97
CA ALA A 6 2.32 6.13 15.36
C ALA A 6 0.88 6.63 15.55
N PRO A 7 0.12 6.09 16.52
CA PRO A 7 -1.21 6.60 16.83
C PRO A 7 -1.17 8.06 17.26
N GLU A 8 -2.12 8.86 16.78
CA GLU A 8 -2.22 10.30 17.08
C GLU A 8 -2.15 10.56 18.59
N ARG A 9 -2.91 9.80 19.40
CA ARG A 9 -2.91 9.91 20.86
C ARG A 9 -1.53 9.75 21.50
N ARG A 10 -0.68 8.90 20.92
CA ARG A 10 0.67 8.60 21.42
C ARG A 10 1.62 9.74 21.08
N VAL A 11 1.48 10.31 19.89
CA VAL A 11 2.23 11.52 19.48
C VAL A 11 1.82 12.72 20.32
N ALA A 12 0.50 12.93 20.53
CA ALA A 12 0.00 14.00 21.38
C ALA A 12 0.52 13.88 22.82
N LYS A 13 0.54 12.66 23.38
CA LYS A 13 1.16 12.41 24.68
C LYS A 13 2.65 12.72 24.70
N LEU A 14 3.39 12.33 23.67
CA LEU A 14 4.82 12.64 23.57
C LEU A 14 5.08 14.15 23.57
N VAL A 15 4.26 14.91 22.85
CA VAL A 15 4.32 16.38 22.83
C VAL A 15 4.03 16.95 24.22
N GLN A 16 3.00 16.44 24.90
CA GLN A 16 2.66 16.89 26.25
C GLN A 16 3.79 16.57 27.25
N ASP A 17 4.34 15.36 27.22
CA ASP A 17 5.45 14.95 28.08
C ASP A 17 6.73 15.81 27.86
N LEU A 18 6.91 16.41 26.68
CA LEU A 18 7.97 17.38 26.40
C LEU A 18 7.66 18.76 26.97
N ILE A 19 6.43 19.26 26.81
CA ILE A 19 5.97 20.54 27.36
C ILE A 19 6.07 20.54 28.89
N ASP A 20 5.72 19.42 29.52
CA ASP A 20 5.74 19.25 30.97
C ASP A 20 7.15 18.92 31.52
N GLU A 21 8.19 19.01 30.68
CA GLU A 21 9.59 18.70 31.00
C GLU A 21 9.80 17.28 31.59
N THR A 22 8.85 16.37 31.40
CA THR A 22 8.95 14.96 31.83
C THR A 22 9.98 14.21 31.00
N ILE A 23 10.22 14.66 29.77
CA ILE A 23 11.32 14.22 28.90
C ILE A 23 12.39 15.31 28.87
N GLY A 24 13.33 15.23 29.81
CA GLY A 24 14.39 16.24 29.99
C GLY A 24 15.69 16.00 29.20
N SER A 25 15.79 14.92 28.42
CA SER A 25 17.01 14.59 27.68
C SER A 25 16.74 13.99 26.30
N LEU A 26 17.69 14.19 25.39
CA LEU A 26 17.66 13.57 24.05
C LEU A 26 17.61 12.04 24.12
N GLU A 27 18.29 11.45 25.09
CA GLU A 27 18.25 10.01 25.31
C GLU A 27 16.85 9.53 25.70
N SER A 28 16.17 10.24 26.61
CA SER A 28 14.80 9.93 27.02
C SER A 28 13.81 10.06 25.85
N LEU A 29 13.99 11.09 25.02
CA LEU A 29 13.19 11.29 23.81
C LEU A 29 13.41 10.16 22.79
N ASN A 30 14.67 9.78 22.56
CA ASN A 30 15.00 8.68 21.65
C ASN A 30 14.42 7.34 22.13
N ASN A 31 14.44 7.08 23.44
CA ASN A 31 13.82 5.90 24.04
C ASN A 31 12.30 5.88 23.84
N ARG A 32 11.63 7.04 23.87
CA ARG A 32 10.20 7.15 23.56
C ARG A 32 9.90 6.86 22.09
N PHE A 33 10.69 7.39 21.16
CA PHE A 33 10.54 7.06 19.74
C PHE A 33 10.77 5.58 19.47
N LYS A 34 11.75 4.97 20.13
CA LYS A 34 11.99 3.53 20.04
C LYS A 34 10.79 2.75 20.56
N ALA A 35 10.23 3.11 21.72
CA ALA A 35 9.05 2.45 22.26
C ALA A 35 7.80 2.60 21.37
N LEU A 36 7.66 3.71 20.64
CA LEU A 36 6.59 3.88 19.64
C LEU A 36 6.79 2.98 18.43
N HIS A 37 8.04 2.89 17.96
CA HIS A 37 8.39 2.02 16.84
C HIS A 37 8.18 0.54 17.19
N ASP A 38 8.67 0.12 18.36
CA ASP A 38 8.61 -1.26 18.82
C ASP A 38 7.15 -1.71 19.07
N SER A 39 6.23 -0.78 19.40
CA SER A 39 4.81 -1.09 19.58
C SER A 39 3.97 -1.01 18.30
N TYR A 40 4.54 -0.57 17.18
CA TYR A 40 3.77 -0.22 15.99
C TYR A 40 2.99 -1.41 15.43
N GLU A 41 3.62 -2.57 15.28
CA GLU A 41 2.99 -3.76 14.67
C GLU A 41 1.75 -4.21 15.46
N GLU A 42 1.84 -4.22 16.79
CA GLU A 42 0.72 -4.59 17.66
C GLU A 42 -0.41 -3.55 17.59
N GLU A 43 -0.08 -2.25 17.65
CA GLU A 43 -1.06 -1.16 17.59
C GLU A 43 -1.75 -1.09 16.22
N GLU A 44 -1.01 -1.34 15.13
CA GLU A 44 -1.53 -1.42 13.76
C GLU A 44 -2.54 -2.56 13.64
N TRP A 45 -2.24 -3.72 14.23
CA TRP A 45 -3.13 -4.87 14.16
C TRP A 45 -4.39 -4.69 15.00
N ALA A 46 -4.25 -4.13 16.20
CA ALA A 46 -5.40 -3.74 17.03
C ALA A 46 -6.30 -2.73 16.29
N TRP A 47 -5.71 -1.76 15.59
CA TRP A 47 -6.45 -0.80 14.77
C TRP A 47 -7.17 -1.50 13.61
N CYS A 48 -6.48 -2.37 12.86
CA CYS A 48 -7.07 -3.15 11.77
C CYS A 48 -8.29 -3.96 12.23
N LEU A 49 -8.16 -4.65 13.37
CA LEU A 49 -9.23 -5.43 13.98
C LEU A 49 -10.45 -4.57 14.32
N SER A 50 -10.24 -3.43 14.99
CA SER A 50 -11.31 -2.49 15.32
C SER A 50 -12.02 -1.91 14.08
N LEU A 51 -11.27 -1.74 12.98
CA LEU A 51 -11.82 -1.26 11.72
C LEU A 51 -12.72 -2.31 11.07
N ILE A 52 -12.34 -3.59 11.13
CA ILE A 52 -13.16 -4.70 10.64
C ILE A 52 -14.47 -4.78 11.43
N GLU A 53 -14.41 -4.73 12.77
CA GLU A 53 -15.61 -4.73 13.62
C GLU A 53 -16.57 -3.61 13.26
N SER A 54 -16.04 -2.38 13.18
CA SER A 54 -16.81 -1.19 12.86
C SER A 54 -17.46 -1.26 11.48
N ARG A 55 -16.75 -1.78 10.47
CA ARG A 55 -17.26 -1.90 9.10
C ARG A 55 -18.28 -3.01 8.94
N MET A 56 -18.09 -4.13 9.64
CA MET A 56 -19.00 -5.28 9.53
C MET A 56 -20.19 -5.19 10.48
N GLY A 57 -20.08 -4.39 11.55
CA GLY A 57 -21.07 -4.36 12.64
C GLY A 57 -21.11 -5.66 13.44
N ILE A 58 -19.98 -6.34 13.58
CA ILE A 58 -19.84 -7.64 14.25
C ILE A 58 -18.71 -7.57 15.26
N ASP A 59 -18.88 -8.17 16.44
CA ASP A 59 -17.81 -8.40 17.41
C ASP A 59 -16.86 -9.50 16.91
N LEU A 60 -15.54 -9.30 17.00
CA LEU A 60 -14.57 -10.30 16.54
C LEU A 60 -14.71 -11.65 17.23
N GLY A 61 -15.16 -11.68 18.49
CA GLY A 61 -15.44 -12.93 19.21
C GLY A 61 -16.55 -13.76 18.58
N ASP A 62 -17.46 -13.11 17.85
CA ASP A 62 -18.57 -13.76 17.14
C ASP A 62 -18.29 -14.00 15.66
N MET A 63 -17.15 -13.54 15.15
CA MET A 63 -16.77 -13.65 13.74
C MET A 63 -16.73 -15.12 13.28
N LYS A 64 -17.35 -15.39 12.13
CA LYS A 64 -17.38 -16.73 11.54
C LYS A 64 -16.47 -16.81 10.31
N PRO A 65 -16.05 -18.01 9.88
CA PRO A 65 -15.18 -18.17 8.71
C PRO A 65 -15.69 -17.45 7.44
N TRP A 66 -17.01 -17.43 7.21
CA TRP A 66 -17.59 -16.73 6.07
C TRP A 66 -17.51 -15.21 6.17
N ASN A 67 -17.51 -14.63 7.38
CA ASN A 67 -17.27 -13.20 7.57
C ASN A 67 -15.85 -12.85 7.13
N LEU A 68 -14.88 -13.67 7.54
CA LEU A 68 -13.48 -13.46 7.16
C LEU A 68 -13.25 -13.70 5.67
N ALA A 69 -13.96 -14.66 5.07
CA ALA A 69 -13.95 -14.87 3.62
C ALA A 69 -14.43 -13.62 2.88
N SER A 70 -15.50 -12.97 3.35
CA SER A 70 -15.98 -11.69 2.78
C SER A 70 -14.91 -10.60 2.84
N VAL A 71 -14.21 -10.45 3.96
CA VAL A 71 -13.13 -9.47 4.11
C VAL A 71 -11.98 -9.75 3.12
N VAL A 72 -11.62 -11.02 2.95
CA VAL A 72 -10.56 -11.43 2.01
C VAL A 72 -10.97 -11.19 0.55
N GLU A 73 -12.24 -11.44 0.22
CA GLU A 73 -12.79 -11.17 -1.11
C GLU A 73 -12.83 -9.68 -1.43
N ASP A 74 -13.34 -8.86 -0.50
CA ASP A 74 -13.36 -7.41 -0.64
C ASP A 74 -11.94 -6.85 -0.81
N TRP A 75 -10.97 -7.36 -0.03
CA TRP A 75 -9.56 -7.00 -0.18
C TRP A 75 -9.05 -7.35 -1.58
N ARG A 76 -9.28 -8.59 -2.05
CA ARG A 76 -8.86 -9.06 -3.37
C ARG A 76 -9.42 -8.17 -4.48
N GLU A 77 -10.73 -7.92 -4.46
CA GLU A 77 -11.40 -7.12 -5.48
C GLU A 77 -10.85 -5.69 -5.52
N ASN A 78 -10.73 -5.05 -4.35
CA ASN A 78 -10.26 -3.66 -4.28
C ASN A 78 -8.77 -3.54 -4.64
N SER A 79 -7.92 -4.51 -4.27
CA SER A 79 -6.52 -4.54 -4.69
C SER A 79 -6.38 -4.66 -6.20
N ASN A 80 -7.11 -5.59 -6.84
CA ASN A 80 -7.10 -5.71 -8.30
C ASN A 80 -7.67 -4.46 -8.99
N LYS A 81 -8.73 -3.86 -8.43
CA LYS A 81 -9.29 -2.62 -8.96
C LYS A 81 -8.28 -1.48 -8.93
N LEU A 82 -7.56 -1.32 -7.81
CA LEU A 82 -6.50 -0.33 -7.68
C LEU A 82 -5.38 -0.58 -8.68
N ASN A 83 -4.88 -1.82 -8.78
CA ASN A 83 -3.83 -2.18 -9.73
C ASN A 83 -4.25 -1.90 -11.17
N ASN A 84 -5.49 -2.22 -11.54
CA ASN A 84 -6.04 -1.89 -12.85
C ASN A 84 -6.13 -0.37 -13.10
N MET A 85 -6.43 0.43 -12.07
CA MET A 85 -6.41 1.89 -12.19
C MET A 85 -4.98 2.41 -12.41
N ILE A 86 -4.00 1.87 -11.69
CA ILE A 86 -2.57 2.20 -11.84
C ILE A 86 -2.07 1.82 -13.25
N LEU A 87 -2.39 0.61 -13.72
CA LEU A 87 -2.01 0.14 -15.06
C LEU A 87 -2.64 1.01 -16.15
N LYS A 88 -3.91 1.39 -16.01
CA LYS A 88 -4.57 2.30 -16.96
C LYS A 88 -3.93 3.67 -16.96
N ASP A 89 -3.52 4.17 -15.80
CA ASP A 89 -2.83 5.45 -15.68
C ASP A 89 -1.45 5.40 -16.35
N ALA A 90 -0.65 4.39 -16.02
CA ALA A 90 0.65 4.15 -16.63
C ALA A 90 0.55 3.97 -18.15
N ALA A 91 -0.46 3.24 -18.64
CA ALA A 91 -0.69 3.04 -20.07
C ALA A 91 -0.93 4.36 -20.83
N ARG A 92 -1.49 5.40 -20.18
CA ARG A 92 -1.62 6.72 -20.81
C ARG A 92 -0.28 7.39 -21.07
N GLU A 93 0.74 7.12 -20.25
CA GLU A 93 2.10 7.62 -20.51
C GLU A 93 2.68 7.04 -21.80
N PHE A 94 2.17 5.90 -22.28
CA PHE A 94 2.56 5.23 -23.51
C PHE A 94 1.62 5.47 -24.71
N ASP A 95 0.60 6.33 -24.55
CA ASP A 95 -0.34 6.64 -25.64
C ASP A 95 0.27 7.64 -26.64
N LEU A 96 -0.16 7.59 -27.91
CA LEU A 96 0.47 8.26 -29.07
C LEU A 96 0.67 9.78 -28.93
N LEU A 97 -0.06 10.44 -28.02
CA LEU A 97 0.08 11.87 -27.72
C LEU A 97 1.34 12.18 -26.89
N SER A 98 1.97 11.18 -26.26
CA SER A 98 3.20 11.32 -25.49
C SER A 98 4.45 11.51 -26.37
N HIS A 99 4.36 11.26 -27.68
CA HIS A 99 5.47 11.44 -28.62
C HIS A 99 5.68 12.89 -29.07
N ILE A 100 4.78 13.82 -28.71
CA ILE A 100 4.81 15.21 -29.21
C ILE A 100 6.09 15.96 -28.76
N GLY A 101 6.78 15.49 -27.72
CA GLY A 101 8.04 16.04 -27.22
C GLY A 101 9.32 15.28 -27.62
N PHE A 102 9.21 14.17 -28.36
CA PHE A 102 10.35 13.31 -28.73
C PHE A 102 10.70 13.49 -30.20
N GLY A 103 12.00 13.49 -30.51
CA GLY A 103 12.53 13.67 -31.87
C GLY A 103 11.91 14.85 -32.63
N LEU A 104 11.84 16.05 -32.02
CA LEU A 104 11.15 17.25 -32.53
C LEU A 104 11.30 17.48 -34.06
N ASP A 105 12.48 17.24 -34.62
CA ASP A 105 12.81 17.42 -36.04
C ASP A 105 13.06 16.12 -36.82
N GLY A 106 12.89 14.96 -36.17
CA GLY A 106 13.18 13.63 -36.72
C GLY A 106 12.01 12.95 -37.43
N SER A 107 12.33 11.89 -38.18
CA SER A 107 11.36 10.99 -38.80
C SER A 107 10.48 10.30 -37.76
N ARG A 108 9.40 9.67 -38.20
CA ARG A 108 8.53 8.90 -37.29
C ARG A 108 9.30 7.78 -36.57
N GLU A 109 10.27 7.16 -37.24
CA GLU A 109 11.14 6.15 -36.62
C GLU A 109 12.06 6.78 -35.55
N GLU A 110 12.66 7.94 -35.82
CA GLU A 110 13.55 8.62 -34.85
C GLU A 110 12.78 9.07 -33.60
N LYS A 111 11.53 9.54 -33.76
CA LYS A 111 10.64 9.87 -32.63
C LYS A 111 10.28 8.65 -31.79
N GLU A 112 10.12 7.49 -32.43
CA GLU A 112 9.80 6.24 -31.75
C GLU A 112 11.02 5.69 -30.99
N GLU A 113 12.21 5.74 -31.59
CA GLU A 113 13.45 5.31 -30.93
C GLU A 113 13.80 6.19 -29.72
N ASP A 114 13.67 7.52 -29.85
CA ASP A 114 13.91 8.46 -28.76
C ASP A 114 12.89 8.29 -27.62
N PHE A 115 11.62 8.07 -27.96
CA PHE A 115 10.59 7.73 -26.98
C PHE A 115 10.91 6.41 -26.24
N GLN A 116 11.29 5.36 -26.98
CA GLN A 116 11.65 4.06 -26.38
C GLN A 116 12.92 4.15 -25.52
N ALA A 117 13.91 4.97 -25.90
CA ALA A 117 15.13 5.14 -25.12
C ALA A 117 14.86 5.80 -23.74
N VAL A 118 13.86 6.68 -23.66
CA VAL A 118 13.53 7.41 -22.43
C VAL A 118 12.45 6.70 -21.60
N ARG A 119 11.41 6.16 -22.24
CA ARG A 119 10.24 5.58 -21.57
C ARG A 119 10.24 4.06 -21.53
N GLY A 120 11.07 3.41 -22.35
CA GLY A 120 11.04 1.97 -22.57
C GLY A 120 9.86 1.56 -23.46
N ARG A 121 9.71 0.25 -23.66
CA ARG A 121 8.55 -0.33 -24.35
C ARG A 121 7.44 -0.67 -23.35
N PRO A 122 6.16 -0.54 -23.72
CA PRO A 122 5.04 -0.82 -22.81
C PRO A 122 5.12 -2.20 -22.14
N GLY A 123 5.57 -3.24 -22.86
CA GLY A 123 5.73 -4.60 -22.31
C GLY A 123 7.04 -4.87 -21.56
N GLU A 124 8.00 -3.94 -21.62
CA GLU A 124 9.32 -4.05 -20.98
C GLU A 124 9.45 -3.07 -19.80
N ASN A 125 8.41 -2.29 -19.51
CA ASN A 125 8.43 -1.35 -18.41
C ASN A 125 8.36 -2.10 -17.06
N ALA A 126 9.44 -2.01 -16.28
CA ALA A 126 9.57 -2.71 -15.00
C ALA A 126 8.47 -2.35 -13.99
N PHE A 127 7.94 -1.11 -14.04
CA PHE A 127 6.84 -0.70 -13.18
C PHE A 127 5.53 -1.39 -13.57
N ILE A 128 5.19 -1.46 -14.86
CA ILE A 128 4.01 -2.19 -15.34
C ILE A 128 4.10 -3.67 -14.95
N GLN A 129 5.25 -4.30 -15.19
CA GLN A 129 5.49 -5.71 -14.82
C GLN A 129 5.32 -5.94 -13.32
N GLN A 130 5.84 -5.04 -12.47
CA GLN A 130 5.67 -5.14 -11.03
C GLN A 130 4.19 -5.12 -10.61
N ILE A 131 3.38 -4.21 -11.17
CA ILE A 131 1.95 -4.12 -10.83
C ILE A 131 1.17 -5.36 -11.32
N GLU A 132 1.56 -5.93 -12.46
CA GLU A 132 1.00 -7.21 -12.92
C GLU A 132 1.37 -8.38 -11.99
N GLU A 133 2.62 -8.45 -11.55
CA GLU A 133 3.09 -9.44 -10.56
C GLU A 133 2.35 -9.30 -9.22
N GLU A 134 2.16 -8.07 -8.75
CA GLU A 134 1.39 -7.76 -7.54
C GLU A 134 -0.06 -8.26 -7.66
N SER A 135 -0.70 -8.04 -8.81
CA SER A 135 -2.07 -8.53 -9.08
C SER A 135 -2.14 -10.06 -9.04
N GLN A 136 -1.15 -10.75 -9.59
CA GLN A 136 -1.07 -12.22 -9.49
C GLN A 136 -0.82 -12.70 -8.05
N ALA A 137 0.00 -11.96 -7.28
CA ALA A 137 0.26 -12.28 -5.88
C ALA A 137 -0.98 -12.13 -5.01
N VAL A 138 -1.80 -11.10 -5.26
CA VAL A 138 -3.11 -10.90 -4.63
C VAL A 138 -4.01 -12.09 -4.87
N GLU A 139 -4.17 -12.54 -6.13
CA GLU A 139 -5.00 -13.71 -6.47
C GLU A 139 -4.53 -14.99 -5.79
N LYS A 140 -3.22 -15.25 -5.82
CA LYS A 140 -2.62 -16.43 -5.17
C LYS A 140 -2.85 -16.40 -3.66
N ARG A 141 -2.68 -15.24 -3.01
CA ARG A 141 -2.84 -15.09 -1.56
C ARG A 141 -4.30 -15.26 -1.15
N ALA A 142 -5.23 -14.60 -1.83
CA ALA A 142 -6.66 -14.72 -1.56
C ALA A 142 -7.13 -16.17 -1.74
N SER A 143 -6.81 -16.79 -2.89
CA SER A 143 -7.16 -18.19 -3.17
C SER A 143 -6.65 -19.15 -2.10
N ARG A 144 -5.43 -18.93 -1.58
CA ARG A 144 -4.85 -19.76 -0.52
C ARG A 144 -5.62 -19.61 0.80
N VAL A 145 -5.97 -18.38 1.18
CA VAL A 145 -6.67 -18.11 2.44
C VAL A 145 -8.12 -18.60 2.36
N LEU A 146 -8.82 -18.35 1.26
CA LEU A 146 -10.20 -18.80 1.08
C LEU A 146 -10.32 -20.33 1.13
N LYS A 147 -9.42 -21.05 0.43
CA LYS A 147 -9.35 -22.52 0.53
C LYS A 147 -9.05 -23.04 1.93
N TRP A 148 -8.35 -22.26 2.74
CA TRP A 148 -8.10 -22.61 4.13
C TRP A 148 -9.35 -22.37 4.99
N LEU A 149 -10.06 -21.26 4.78
CA LEU A 149 -11.30 -20.94 5.48
C LEU A 149 -12.43 -21.93 5.18
N GLU A 150 -12.50 -22.46 3.95
CA GLU A 150 -13.46 -23.50 3.56
C GLU A 150 -13.29 -24.83 4.34
N ARG A 151 -12.15 -25.03 4.99
CA ARG A 151 -11.83 -26.26 5.74
C ARG A 151 -12.07 -26.12 7.24
N LEU A 152 -12.40 -24.92 7.73
CA LEU A 152 -12.73 -24.64 9.13
C LEU A 152 -14.20 -24.93 9.39
#